data_AF-A0A3D2RKZ6-F1
#
_entry.id   AF-A0A3D2RKZ6-F1
#
_cell.length_a   1.000
_cell.length_b   1.000
_cell.length_c   1.000
_cell.angle_alpha   90.00
_cell.angle_beta   90.00
_cell.angle_gamma   90.00
#
_symmetry.space_group_name_H-M   'P 1'
#
loop_
_entity.id
_entity.type
_entity.pdbx_description
1 polymer ?
#
loop_
_entity_poly.entity_id
_entity_poly.type
_entity_poly.pdbx_seq_one_letter_code
_entity_poly.pdbx_strand_id
1 'polypeptide(L)'
;MSEIPVIPPEKGDTPHHSVHVYYGYGKGKTTCCIGLAIRALGAGKRVALVQFDKGYDGEHEHYSERHILRKLEDIDLYPTGCERMKDDGSFRFGVEQQDLDEAKRGLKIAKKLIIGGDQDLLIL
;
A
#
# COMPACT_ATOMS: atom_id res chain seq x y z
N MET A 1 19.42 -24.99 14.74
CA MET A 1 18.91 -24.48 13.44
C MET A 1 17.40 -24.42 13.59
N SER A 2 16.83 -23.24 13.79
CA SER A 2 15.38 -23.10 13.94
C SER A 2 14.71 -23.48 12.62
N GLU A 3 13.81 -24.45 12.67
CA GLU A 3 13.03 -24.88 11.52
C GLU A 3 12.27 -23.68 10.95
N ILE A 4 12.54 -23.38 9.68
CA ILE A 4 11.77 -22.41 8.92
C ILE A 4 10.40 -23.06 8.67
N PRO A 5 9.28 -22.51 9.15
CA PRO A 5 7.98 -23.11 8.96
C PRO A 5 7.66 -23.20 7.46
N VAL A 6 7.25 -24.40 7.03
CA VAL A 6 6.77 -24.66 5.67
C VAL A 6 5.44 -23.95 5.46
N ILE A 7 5.33 -23.22 4.35
CA ILE A 7 4.07 -22.67 3.85
C ILE A 7 3.53 -23.64 2.79
N PRO A 8 2.23 -24.01 2.81
CA PRO A 8 1.20 -23.52 3.72
C PRO A 8 1.14 -24.29 5.06
N PRO A 9 0.70 -23.63 6.16
CA PRO A 9 0.49 -24.29 7.45
C PRO A 9 -0.63 -25.34 7.39
N GLU A 10 -0.60 -26.29 8.32
CA GLU A 10 -1.67 -27.29 8.48
C GLU A 10 -3.02 -26.60 8.77
N LYS A 11 -4.09 -27.13 8.16
CA LYS A 11 -5.48 -26.66 8.33
C LYS A 11 -5.91 -26.83 9.79
N GLY A 12 -5.97 -25.73 10.53
CA GLY A 12 -6.64 -25.63 11.83
C GLY A 12 -7.55 -24.39 11.87
N ASP A 13 -8.52 -24.36 12.79
CA ASP A 13 -9.58 -23.34 12.91
C ASP A 13 -9.10 -21.91 13.29
N THR A 14 -7.80 -21.63 13.28
CA THR A 14 -7.28 -20.28 13.52
C THR A 14 -7.27 -19.46 12.23
N PRO A 15 -7.76 -18.19 12.24
CA PRO A 15 -7.63 -17.29 11.10
C PRO A 15 -6.16 -17.18 10.68
N HIS A 16 -5.84 -17.64 9.47
CA HIS A 16 -4.49 -17.57 8.94
C HIS A 16 -4.27 -16.21 8.30
N HIS A 17 -3.34 -15.43 8.86
CA HIS A 17 -2.83 -14.23 8.22
C HIS A 17 -1.63 -14.60 7.34
N SER A 18 -1.67 -14.15 6.08
CA SER A 18 -0.58 -14.36 5.12
C SER A 18 0.11 -13.03 4.81
N VAL A 19 1.44 -13.07 4.67
CA VAL A 19 2.24 -11.91 4.25
C VAL A 19 2.83 -12.21 2.88
N HIS A 20 2.54 -11.36 1.90
CA HIS A 20 3.14 -11.43 0.57
C HIS A 20 4.21 -10.35 0.42
N VAL A 21 5.39 -10.74 -0.06
CA VAL A 21 6.49 -9.81 -0.34
C VAL A 21 6.82 -9.84 -1.82
N TYR A 22 6.45 -8.79 -2.54
CA TYR A 22 6.81 -8.59 -3.94
C TYR A 22 8.07 -7.72 -4.02
N TYR A 23 9.23 -8.34 -4.29
CA TYR A 23 10.53 -7.67 -4.29
C TYR A 23 11.29 -7.85 -5.61
N GLY A 24 12.40 -7.12 -5.77
CA GLY A 24 13.27 -7.18 -6.95
C GLY A 24 13.16 -5.94 -7.86
N TYR A 25 14.07 -5.84 -8.83
CA TYR A 25 14.19 -4.68 -9.72
C TYR A 25 13.21 -4.68 -10.89
N GLY A 26 12.58 -5.83 -11.17
CA GLY A 26 11.57 -5.93 -12.22
C GLY A 26 10.37 -5.01 -11.99
N LYS A 27 9.80 -4.52 -13.09
CA LYS A 27 8.49 -3.85 -13.07
C LYS A 27 7.41 -4.87 -12.70
N GLY A 28 6.36 -4.41 -12.02
CA GLY A 28 5.17 -5.23 -11.73
C GLY A 28 4.80 -5.34 -10.26
N LYS A 29 5.68 -5.02 -9.31
CA LYS A 29 5.38 -5.10 -7.85
C LYS A 29 4.09 -4.38 -7.49
N THR A 30 4.00 -3.08 -7.81
CA THR A 30 2.79 -2.29 -7.58
C THR A 30 1.60 -2.85 -8.34
N THR A 31 1.78 -3.23 -9.61
CA THR A 31 0.69 -3.77 -10.45
C THR A 31 0.12 -5.07 -9.88
N CYS A 32 0.96 -5.96 -9.34
CA CYS A 32 0.53 -7.17 -8.63
C CYS A 32 -0.30 -6.83 -7.40
N CYS A 33 0.14 -5.87 -6.58
CA CYS A 33 -0.62 -5.41 -5.42
C CYS A 33 -1.98 -4.81 -5.81
N ILE A 34 -2.03 -3.97 -6.87
CA ILE A 34 -3.29 -3.42 -7.37
C ILE A 34 -4.21 -4.53 -7.90
N GLY A 35 -3.69 -5.50 -8.66
CA GLY A 35 -4.48 -6.64 -9.12
C GLY A 35 -5.05 -7.47 -7.96
N LEU A 36 -4.29 -7.61 -6.87
CA LEU A 36 -4.76 -8.28 -5.65
C LEU A 36 -5.85 -7.46 -4.95
N ALA A 37 -5.71 -6.14 -4.87
CA ALA A 37 -6.74 -5.25 -4.35
C ALA A 37 -8.04 -5.37 -5.13
N ILE A 38 -7.99 -5.27 -6.46
CA ILE A 38 -9.16 -5.41 -7.33
C ILE A 38 -9.83 -6.78 -7.16
N ARG A 39 -9.05 -7.86 -7.04
CA ARG A 39 -9.59 -9.20 -6.76
C ARG A 39 -10.30 -9.27 -5.41
N ALA A 40 -9.71 -8.69 -4.36
CA ALA A 40 -10.31 -8.66 -3.03
C ALA A 40 -11.63 -7.87 -3.03
N LEU A 41 -11.63 -6.68 -3.61
CA LEU A 41 -12.83 -5.84 -3.77
C LEU A 41 -13.92 -6.58 -4.55
N GLY A 42 -13.58 -7.25 -5.65
CA GLY A 42 -14.52 -8.07 -6.43
C GLY A 42 -15.11 -9.26 -5.66
N ALA A 43 -14.50 -9.65 -4.53
CA ALA A 43 -15.01 -10.66 -3.61
C ALA A 43 -15.74 -10.06 -2.39
N GLY A 44 -16.05 -8.76 -2.40
CA GLY A 44 -16.73 -8.07 -1.30
C GLY A 44 -15.86 -7.90 -0.06
N LYS A 45 -14.53 -7.82 -0.23
CA LYS A 45 -13.57 -7.66 0.86
C LYS A 45 -13.13 -6.20 1.00
N ARG A 46 -12.89 -5.77 2.24
CA ARG A 46 -12.40 -4.42 2.54
C ARG A 46 -10.89 -4.34 2.32
N VAL A 47 -10.45 -3.33 1.58
CA VAL A 47 -9.03 -3.12 1.25
C VAL A 47 -8.53 -1.81 1.83
N ALA A 48 -7.36 -1.83 2.45
CA ALA A 48 -6.60 -0.62 2.76
C ALA A 48 -5.28 -0.62 1.98
N LEU A 49 -4.96 0.50 1.34
CA LEU A 49 -3.74 0.68 0.55
C LEU A 49 -2.99 1.91 1.05
N VAL A 50 -1.90 1.68 1.78
CA VAL A 50 -0.92 2.71 2.12
C VAL A 50 0.12 2.73 1.01
N GLN A 51 0.45 3.92 0.52
CA GLN A 51 1.47 4.08 -0.52
C GLN A 51 2.55 5.02 -0.04
N PHE A 52 3.68 4.44 0.36
CA PHE A 52 4.88 5.19 0.74
C PHE A 52 5.55 5.81 -0.49
N ASP A 53 6.14 6.98 -0.29
CA ASP A 53 6.86 7.75 -1.30
C ASP A 53 6.03 8.14 -2.53
N LYS A 54 4.70 8.18 -2.38
CA LYS A 54 3.78 8.56 -3.46
C LYS A 54 2.88 9.71 -3.03
N GLY A 55 3.30 10.93 -3.37
CA GLY A 55 2.61 12.17 -3.06
C GLY A 55 1.18 12.25 -3.60
N TYR A 56 0.40 13.10 -2.92
CA TYR A 56 -0.90 13.62 -3.38
C TYR A 56 -1.17 14.90 -2.58
N ASP A 57 -1.23 16.04 -3.26
CA ASP A 57 -1.45 17.35 -2.65
C ASP A 57 -2.94 17.69 -2.45
N GLY A 58 -3.84 16.81 -2.89
CA GLY A 58 -5.29 17.03 -2.88
C GLY A 58 -5.86 17.52 -4.22
N GLU A 59 -5.01 17.99 -5.13
CA GLU A 59 -5.40 18.58 -6.41
C GLU A 59 -4.85 17.78 -7.60
N HIS A 60 -3.55 17.46 -7.57
CA HIS A 60 -2.82 16.79 -8.63
C HIS A 60 -2.66 15.30 -8.32
N GLU A 61 -3.22 14.45 -9.18
CA GLU A 61 -3.08 13.00 -9.09
C GLU A 61 -2.15 12.48 -10.19
N HIS A 62 -0.90 12.15 -9.81
CA HIS A 62 0.11 11.65 -10.73
C HIS A 62 0.12 10.12 -10.88
N TYR A 63 -0.59 9.39 -10.03
CA TYR A 63 -0.63 7.93 -10.06
C TYR A 63 -1.94 7.45 -10.65
N SER A 64 -1.89 7.06 -11.92
CA SER A 64 -3.10 6.83 -12.71
C SER A 64 -4.00 5.72 -12.16
N GLU A 65 -3.45 4.73 -11.45
CA GLU A 65 -4.24 3.69 -10.80
C GLU A 65 -5.23 4.28 -9.77
N ARG A 66 -4.88 5.39 -9.12
CA ARG A 66 -5.74 5.98 -8.08
C ARG A 66 -7.01 6.59 -8.65
N HIS A 67 -7.02 7.06 -9.90
CA HIS A 67 -8.23 7.63 -10.51
C HIS A 67 -9.39 6.63 -10.56
N ILE A 68 -9.10 5.35 -10.80
CA ILE A 68 -10.13 4.32 -10.78
C ILE A 68 -10.36 3.81 -9.36
N LEU A 69 -9.30 3.62 -8.56
CA LEU A 69 -9.44 3.12 -7.19
C LEU A 69 -10.30 4.04 -6.31
N ARG A 70 -10.19 5.36 -6.47
CA ARG A 70 -11.01 6.35 -5.74
C ARG A 70 -12.51 6.28 -6.04
N LYS A 71 -12.91 5.57 -7.11
CA LYS A 71 -14.32 5.39 -7.50
C LYS A 71 -14.91 4.08 -6.97
N LEU A 72 -14.08 3.22 -6.38
CA LEU A 72 -14.52 1.93 -5.84
C LEU A 72 -14.96 2.11 -4.40
N GLU A 73 -15.96 1.32 -4.00
CA GLU A 73 -16.39 1.20 -2.61
C GLU A 73 -15.45 0.24 -1.85
N ASP A 74 -15.51 0.25 -0.52
CA ASP A 74 -14.75 -0.64 0.38
C ASP A 74 -13.21 -0.59 0.24
N ILE A 75 -12.67 0.49 -0.32
CA ILE A 75 -11.24 0.77 -0.37
C ILE A 75 -10.85 2.06 0.34
N ASP A 76 -9.91 1.96 1.27
CA ASP A 76 -9.25 3.11 1.89
C ASP A 76 -7.88 3.35 1.24
N LEU A 77 -7.68 4.55 0.67
CA LEU A 77 -6.42 4.96 0.05
C LEU A 77 -5.66 5.95 0.94
N TYR A 78 -4.41 5.62 1.27
CA TYR A 78 -3.52 6.47 2.05
C TYR A 78 -2.22 6.79 1.26
N PRO A 79 -2.25 7.79 0.36
CA PRO A 79 -1.03 8.39 -0.19
C PRO A 79 -0.19 9.00 0.92
N THR A 80 1.08 8.58 1.01
CA THR A 80 2.03 9.06 2.02
C THR A 80 3.36 9.35 1.33
N GLY A 81 3.69 10.63 1.21
CA GLY A 81 4.79 11.09 0.39
C GLY A 81 4.59 12.56 0.05
N CYS A 82 5.70 13.25 -0.19
CA CYS A 82 5.64 14.61 -0.70
C CYS A 82 5.46 14.60 -2.21
N GLU A 83 4.92 15.69 -2.75
CA GLU A 83 5.01 15.85 -4.18
C GLU A 83 6.46 16.01 -4.64
N ARG A 84 6.75 15.29 -5.72
CA ARG A 84 8.11 15.23 -6.31
C ARG A 84 8.14 15.90 -7.66
N MET A 85 7.01 16.01 -8.36
CA MET A 85 6.93 16.76 -9.59
C MET A 85 6.77 18.24 -9.27
N LYS A 86 7.63 19.07 -9.85
CA LYS A 86 7.55 20.53 -9.75
C LYS A 86 6.67 21.09 -10.86
N ASP A 87 6.27 22.35 -10.73
CA ASP A 87 5.45 23.06 -11.73
C ASP A 87 6.07 23.10 -13.13
N ASP A 88 7.40 23.01 -13.22
CA ASP A 88 8.14 22.96 -14.49
C ASP A 88 8.24 21.53 -15.10
N GLY A 89 7.59 20.54 -14.49
CA GLY A 89 7.62 19.14 -14.89
C GLY A 89 8.91 18.39 -14.51
N SER A 90 9.86 19.06 -13.86
CA SER A 90 11.07 18.40 -13.34
C SER A 90 10.78 17.61 -12.07
N PHE A 91 11.62 16.61 -11.81
CA PHE A 91 11.52 15.78 -10.62
C PHE A 91 12.50 16.26 -9.54
N ARG A 92 12.00 16.44 -8.32
CA ARG A 92 12.81 16.75 -7.14
C ARG A 92 13.51 15.49 -6.63
N PHE A 93 14.82 15.55 -6.52
CA PHE A 93 15.65 14.51 -5.92
C PHE A 93 16.11 14.93 -4.52
N GLY A 94 16.39 13.95 -3.67
CA GLY A 94 16.83 14.16 -2.29
C GLY A 94 15.74 13.84 -1.26
N VAL A 95 16.13 13.88 0.01
CA VAL A 95 15.24 13.65 1.15
C VAL A 95 15.25 14.91 1.99
N GLU A 96 14.10 15.57 2.09
CA GLU A 96 13.91 16.74 2.94
C GLU A 96 13.16 16.37 4.22
N GLN A 97 13.07 17.31 5.16
CA GLN A 97 12.36 17.09 6.41
C GLN A 97 10.90 16.69 6.18
N GLN A 98 10.25 17.28 5.18
CA GLN A 98 8.87 16.94 4.82
C GLN A 98 8.74 15.49 4.30
N ASP A 99 9.72 14.99 3.53
CA ASP A 99 9.74 13.59 3.09
C ASP A 99 9.79 12.64 4.30
N LEU A 100 10.63 12.97 5.29
CA LEU A 100 10.75 12.20 6.54
C LEU A 100 9.45 12.25 7.35
N ASP A 101 8.78 13.39 7.40
CA ASP A 101 7.55 13.56 8.16
C ASP A 101 6.38 12.82 7.50
N GLU A 102 6.32 12.80 6.18
CA GLU A 102 5.39 11.99 5.40
C GLU A 102 5.63 10.49 5.56
N ALA A 103 6.89 10.05 5.55
CA ALA A 103 7.25 8.66 5.84
C ALA A 103 6.81 8.24 7.25
N LYS A 104 7.05 9.10 8.27
CA LYS A 104 6.56 8.87 9.65
C LYS A 104 5.03 8.82 9.71
N ARG A 105 4.34 9.69 8.97
CA ARG A 105 2.87 9.69 8.88
C ARG A 105 2.37 8.38 8.29
N GLY A 106 2.96 7.91 7.19
CA GLY A 106 2.63 6.62 6.60
C GLY A 106 2.87 5.44 7.53
N LEU A 107 4.00 5.43 8.26
CA LEU A 107 4.28 4.38 9.25
C LEU A 107 3.27 4.37 10.39
N LYS A 108 2.81 5.55 10.85
CA LYS A 108 1.77 5.65 11.88
C LYS A 108 0.44 5.09 11.38
N ILE A 109 0.06 5.39 10.14
CA ILE A 109 -1.16 4.84 9.50
C ILE A 109 -1.05 3.33 9.36
N ALA A 110 0.04 2.83 8.78
CA ALA A 110 0.28 1.40 8.61
C ALA A 110 0.20 0.65 9.94
N LYS A 111 0.87 1.14 10.99
CA LYS A 111 0.82 0.56 12.34
C LYS A 111 -0.61 0.50 12.88
N LYS A 112 -1.40 1.56 12.70
CA LYS A 112 -2.80 1.58 13.13
C LYS A 112 -3.63 0.52 12.39
N LEU A 113 -3.48 0.40 11.08
CA LEU A 113 -4.23 -0.58 10.27
C LEU A 113 -3.85 -2.02 10.60
N ILE A 114 -2.56 -2.29 10.83
CA ILE A 114 -2.07 -3.62 11.24
C ILE A 114 -2.66 -4.02 12.60
N ILE A 115 -2.65 -3.11 13.58
CA ILE A 115 -3.17 -3.39 14.93
C ILE A 115 -4.70 -3.46 14.95
N GLY A 116 -5.37 -2.57 14.20
CA GLY A 116 -6.83 -2.50 14.16
C GLY A 116 -7.46 -3.68 13.43
N GLY A 117 -6.91 -4.05 12.27
CA GLY A 117 -7.35 -5.24 11.53
C GLY A 117 -8.75 -5.15 10.91
N ASP A 118 -9.31 -3.94 10.75
CA ASP A 118 -10.66 -3.72 10.23
C ASP A 118 -10.82 -4.06 8.72
N GLN A 119 -9.71 -4.24 8.03
CA GLN A 119 -9.62 -4.59 6.62
C GLN A 119 -9.27 -6.08 6.42
N ASP A 120 -9.79 -6.68 5.35
CA ASP A 120 -9.43 -8.05 4.95
C ASP A 120 -8.08 -8.11 4.24
N LEU A 121 -7.68 -7.02 3.56
CA LEU A 121 -6.41 -6.89 2.86
C LEU A 121 -5.77 -5.53 3.14
N LEU A 122 -4.53 -5.55 3.64
CA LEU A 122 -3.69 -4.37 3.77
C LEU A 122 -2.51 -4.47 2.81
N ILE A 123 -2.32 -3.42 2.00
CA ILE A 123 -1.16 -3.25 1.13
C ILE A 123 -0.37 -2.05 1.64
N LEU A 124 0.95 -2.21 1.72
CA LEU A 124 1.93 -1.21 2.16
C LEU A 124 2.89 -0.88 1.01
#